data_AF-W4RML3-F1
#
_entry.id   AF-W4RML3-F1
#
_cell.length_a   1.000
_cell.length_b   1.000
_cell.length_c   1.000
_cell.angle_alpha   90.00
_cell.angle_beta   90.00
_cell.angle_gamma   90.00
#
_symmetry.space_group_name_H-M   'P 1'
#
loop_
_entity.id
_entity.type
_entity.pdbx_description
1 polymer ?
#
loop_
_entity_poly.entity_id
_entity_poly.type
_entity_poly.pdbx_seq_one_letter_code
_entity_poly.pdbx_strand_id
1 'polypeptide(L)' 'MANGNKVAIITGGGSGLGQSTAFRLAEEKVNIVVVDISEEGGKETVEMVKKLGVEAIFIKADVSKQEDVKNMSIKR' A
#
# COMPACT_ATOMS: atom_id res chain seq x y z
N MET A 1 17.03 14.55 -3.79
CA MET A 1 16.86 13.70 -2.59
C MET A 1 16.45 12.32 -3.09
N ALA A 2 17.39 11.37 -3.10
CA ALA A 2 17.17 10.03 -3.62
C ALA A 2 16.68 9.11 -2.50
N ASN A 3 15.37 8.88 -2.42
CA ASN A 3 14.78 7.92 -1.47
C ASN A 3 14.96 6.49 -1.99
N GLY A 4 16.21 5.99 -1.97
CA GLY A 4 16.52 4.62 -2.36
C GLY A 4 15.72 3.59 -1.55
N ASN A 5 14.93 2.77 -2.26
CA ASN A 5 14.30 1.53 -1.82
C ASN A 5 13.47 1.57 -0.52
N LYS A 6 12.83 2.70 -0.18
CA LYS A 6 11.86 2.73 0.92
C LYS A 6 10.52 2.13 0.45
N VAL A 7 9.93 1.31 1.30
CA VAL A 7 8.61 0.71 1.10
C VAL A 7 7.70 1.14 2.25
N ALA A 8 6.53 1.68 1.93
CA ALA A 8 5.50 2.04 2.90
C ALA A 8 4.34 1.04 2.84
N ILE A 9 3.92 0.53 4.00
CA ILE A 9 2.74 -0.33 4.13
C ILE A 9 1.59 0.54 4.63
N ILE A 10 0.49 0.59 3.89
CA ILE A 10 -0.67 1.43 4.17
C ILE A 10 -1.90 0.57 4.40
N THR A 11 -2.32 0.46 5.67
CA THR A 11 -3.57 -0.21 6.07
C THR A 11 -4.78 0.70 5.85
N GLY A 12 -5.90 0.15 5.41
CA GLY A 12 -7.04 0.96 4.95
C GLY A 12 -6.71 1.72 3.65
N GLY A 13 -5.74 1.21 2.89
CA GLY A 13 -5.19 1.90 1.72
C GLY A 13 -6.10 1.88 0.50
N GLY A 14 -7.21 1.14 0.52
CA GLY A 14 -8.13 1.02 -0.60
C GLY A 14 -9.11 2.19 -0.76
N SER A 15 -9.15 3.14 0.18
CA SER A 15 -10.05 4.30 0.09
C SER A 15 -9.62 5.48 0.96
N GLY A 16 -10.28 6.63 0.77
CA GLY A 16 -10.24 7.78 1.66
C GLY A 16 -8.83 8.27 2.00
N LEU A 17 -8.54 8.37 3.30
CA LEU A 17 -7.25 8.87 3.78
C LEU A 17 -6.09 7.92 3.46
N GLY A 18 -6.32 6.60 3.53
CA GLY A 18 -5.28 5.62 3.23
C GLY A 18 -4.84 5.70 1.77
N GLN A 19 -5.80 5.74 0.84
CA GLN A 19 -5.54 5.93 -0.58
C GLN A 19 -4.82 7.27 -0.86
N SER A 20 -5.29 8.37 -0.26
CA SER A 20 -4.66 9.69 -0.41
C SER A 20 -3.22 9.70 0.11
N THR A 21 -2.96 9.00 1.22
CA THR A 21 -1.62 8.87 1.81
C THR A 21 -0.70 8.04 0.91
N ALA A 22 -1.20 6.93 0.37
CA ALA A 22 -0.47 6.11 -0.60
C ALA A 22 -0.07 6.92 -1.83
N PHE A 23 -0.99 7.72 -2.37
CA PHE A 23 -0.72 8.61 -3.49
C PHE A 23 0.38 9.62 -3.18
N ARG A 24 0.27 10.35 -2.06
CA ARG A 24 1.26 11.36 -1.66
C ARG A 24 2.66 10.79 -1.46
N LEU A 25 2.78 9.61 -0.84
CA LEU A 25 4.09 8.94 -0.66
C LEU A 25 4.67 8.45 -1.99
N ALA A 26 3.82 8.02 -2.92
CA ALA A 26 4.25 7.63 -4.27
C ALA A 26 4.77 8.84 -5.08
N GLU A 27 4.25 10.05 -4.88
CA GLU A 27 4.82 11.28 -5.47
C GLU A 27 6.27 11.51 -5.00
N GLU A 28 6.59 11.11 -3.76
CA GLU A 28 7.93 11.15 -3.19
C GLU A 28 8.80 9.92 -3.56
N LYS A 29 8.36 9.13 -4.55
CA LYS A 29 9.03 7.95 -5.09
C LYS A 29 9.22 6.81 -4.09
N VAL A 30 8.30 6.68 -3.13
CA VAL A 30 8.25 5.56 -2.18
C VAL A 30 7.41 4.42 -2.79
N ASN A 31 7.91 3.18 -2.69
CA ASN A 31 7.16 2.00 -3.12
C ASN A 31 6.05 1.67 -2.11
N ILE A 32 4.90 1.20 -2.57
CA ILE A 32 3.69 1.12 -1.75
C ILE A 32 3.17 -0.32 -1.63
N VAL A 33 2.89 -0.76 -0.41
CA VAL A 33 2.09 -1.96 -0.13
C VAL A 33 0.73 -1.49 0.37
N VAL A 34 -0.31 -1.68 -0.43
CA VAL A 34 -1.68 -1.34 -0.07
C VAL A 34 -2.29 -2.53 0.66
N VAL A 35 -2.78 -2.31 1.88
CA VAL A 35 -3.46 -3.33 2.68
C VAL A 35 -4.89 -2.88 2.96
N ASP A 36 -5.86 -3.68 2.54
CA ASP A 36 -7.28 -3.39 2.75
C ASP A 36 -8.13 -4.66 2.70
N ILE A 37 -9.36 -4.57 3.24
CA ILE A 37 -10.39 -5.59 3.04
C ILE A 37 -11.06 -5.45 1.67
N SER A 38 -11.13 -4.22 1.15
CA SER A 38 -11.68 -3.90 -0.16
C SER A 38 -10.67 -4.21 -1.25
N GLU A 39 -10.89 -5.31 -1.96
CA GLU A 39 -10.04 -5.72 -3.07
C GLU A 39 -10.12 -4.79 -4.27
N GLU A 40 -11.32 -4.27 -4.56
CA GLU A 40 -11.56 -3.32 -5.64
C GLU A 40 -10.81 -2.00 -5.38
N GLY A 41 -11.05 -1.37 -4.24
CA GLY A 41 -10.39 -0.11 -3.88
C GLY A 41 -8.87 -0.27 -3.69
N GLY A 42 -8.44 -1.43 -3.17
CA GLY A 42 -7.03 -1.78 -3.07
C GLY A 42 -6.33 -1.86 -4.44
N LYS A 43 -6.94 -2.53 -5.41
CA LYS A 43 -6.43 -2.63 -6.79
C LYS A 43 -6.43 -1.28 -7.49
N GLU A 44 -7.49 -0.49 -7.36
CA GLU A 44 -7.57 0.86 -7.91
C GLU A 44 -6.42 1.74 -7.38
N THR A 45 -6.16 1.68 -6.07
CA THR A 45 -5.06 2.44 -5.45
C THR A 45 -3.71 2.01 -5.99
N VAL A 46 -3.47 0.69 -6.17
CA VAL A 46 -2.22 0.18 -6.77
C VAL A 46 -2.04 0.70 -8.19
N GLU A 47 -3.08 0.68 -9.03
CA GLU A 47 -2.99 1.21 -10.39
C GLU A 47 -2.72 2.72 -10.39
N MET A 48 -3.34 3.46 -9.48
CA MET A 48 -3.17 4.89 -9.32
C MET A 48 -1.71 5.24 -8.97
N VAL A 49 -1.12 4.59 -7.97
CA VAL A 49 0.26 4.91 -7.54
C VAL A 49 1.31 4.40 -8.52
N LYS A 50 1.08 3.27 -9.22
CA LYS A 50 1.98 2.78 -10.27
C LYS A 50 2.16 3.78 -11.40
N LYS A 51 1.13 4.56 -11.73
CA LYS A 51 1.22 5.64 -12.74
C LYS A 51 2.21 6.74 -12.34
N LEU A 52 2.55 6.87 -11.05
CA LEU A 52 3.58 7.78 -10.55
C LEU A 52 5.00 7.22 -10.67
N GLY A 53 5.16 6.00 -11.21
CA GLY A 53 6.45 5.36 -11.47
C GLY A 53 7.09 4.71 -10.25
N VAL A 54 6.28 4.27 -9.28
CA VAL A 54 6.73 3.46 -8.12
C VAL A 54 6.23 2.03 -8.24
N GLU A 55 6.90 1.10 -7.55
CA GLU A 55 6.39 -0.26 -7.39
C GLU A 55 5.27 -0.28 -6.37
N ALA A 56 4.23 -1.07 -6.64
CA ALA A 56 3.17 -1.29 -5.68
C ALA A 56 2.51 -2.66 -5.78
N ILE A 57 2.09 -3.18 -4.63
CA ILE A 57 1.33 -4.43 -4.51
C ILE A 57 0.12 -4.22 -3.59
N PHE A 58 -0.89 -5.07 -3.75
CA PHE A 58 -2.05 -5.13 -2.87
C PHE A 58 -2.01 -6.42 -2.05
N ILE A 59 -2.31 -6.31 -0.76
CA ILE A 59 -2.52 -7.43 0.16
C ILE A 59 -3.93 -7.29 0.74
N LYS A 60 -4.77 -8.28 0.46
CA LYS A 60 -6.08 -8.37 1.11
C LYS A 60 -5.88 -8.88 2.53
N ALA A 61 -6.20 -8.05 3.52
CA ALA A 61 -6.08 -8.43 4.92
C ALA A 61 -7.07 -7.62 5.77
N ASP A 62 -7.62 -8.28 6.78
CA ASP A 62 -8.37 -7.64 7.85
C ASP A 62 -7.42 -7.42 9.04
N VAL A 63 -6.98 -6.18 9.24
CA VAL A 63 -6.01 -5.84 10.30
C VAL A 63 -6.56 -6.03 11.73
N SER A 64 -7.87 -6.25 11.89
CA SER A 64 -8.45 -6.66 13.18
C SER A 64 -8.14 -8.13 13.52
N LYS A 65 -7.76 -8.94 12.53
CA LYS A 65 -7.39 -10.35 12.70
C LYS A 65 -5.88 -10.49 12.81
N GLN A 66 -5.42 -10.93 13.97
CA GLN A 66 -3.99 -11.08 14.25
C GLN A 66 -3.28 -12.03 13.26
N GLU A 67 -3.99 -13.04 12.75
CA GLU A 67 -3.46 -13.97 11.76
C GLU A 67 -3.16 -13.28 10.42
N ASP A 68 -4.09 -12.46 9.93
CA ASP A 68 -3.92 -11.66 8.71
C ASP A 68 -2.73 -10.69 8.85
N VAL A 69 -2.58 -10.06 10.02
CA VAL A 69 -1.44 -9.17 10.34
C VAL A 69 -0.10 -9.92 10.29
N LYS A 70 -0.05 -11.14 10.84
CA LYS A 70 1.16 -11.98 10.78
C LYS A 70 1.49 -12.38 9.33
N ASN A 71 0.48 -12.65 8.53
CA ASN A 71 0.65 -13.08 7.14
C ASN A 71 1.08 -11.95 6.20
N MET A 72 0.75 -10.68 6.50
CA MET A 72 1.24 -9.53 5.71
C MET A 72 2.66 -9.08 6.08
N SER A 73 3.26 -9.65 7.13
CA SER A 73 4.61 -9.30 7.60
C SER A 73 5.67 -9.79 6.60
N ILE A 74 6.47 -8.88 6.03
CA ILE A 74 7.58 -9.25 5.14
C ILE A 74 8.69 -9.88 5.99
N LYS A 75 8.98 -11.17 5.75
CA LYS A 75 10.16 -11.84 6.32
C LYS A 75 11.40 -11.40 5.54
N ARG A 76 12.43 -10.95 6.26
CA ARG A 76 13.74 -10.59 5.71
C ARG A 76 14.64 -11.81 5.60
#